data_AF-A0A8T8BZK5-F1
#
_entry.id   AF-A0A8T8BZK5-F1
#
_cell.length_a   1.000
_cell.length_b   1.000
_cell.length_c   1.000
_cell.angle_alpha   90.00
_cell.angle_beta   90.00
_cell.angle_gamma   90.00
#
_symmetry.space_group_name_H-M   'P 1'
#
loop_
_entity.id
_entity.type
_entity.pdbx_description
1 polymer ?
#
loop_
_entity_poly.entity_id
_entity_poly.type
_entity_poly.pdbx_seq_one_letter_code
_entity_poly.pdbx_strand_id
1 'polypeptide(L)' 'MNARHETQASQIVARTKKNWLIHAPGYKQFPMIILDGPLDHDGALAFARTIWPRCTVE' A
#
# COMPACT_ATOMS: atom_id res chain seq x y z
N MET A 1 32.93 0.04 -34.31
CA MET A 1 31.46 0.03 -34.17
C MET A 1 31.18 -0.30 -32.71
N ASN A 2 31.04 0.72 -31.85
CA ASN A 2 30.97 0.50 -30.41
C ASN A 2 29.52 0.70 -29.97
N ALA A 3 28.80 -0.42 -29.86
CA ALA A 3 27.44 -0.46 -29.36
C ALA A 3 27.41 -0.03 -27.90
N ARG A 4 26.64 1.02 -27.61
CA ARG A 4 26.41 1.55 -26.27
C ARG A 4 25.55 0.54 -25.52
N HIS A 5 26.07 0.00 -24.42
CA HIS A 5 25.25 -0.73 -23.45
C HIS A 5 24.33 0.28 -22.76
N GLU A 6 23.12 0.44 -23.29
CA GLU A 6 22.04 1.12 -22.58
C GLU A 6 21.71 0.30 -21.35
N THR A 7 22.16 0.80 -20.20
CA THR A 7 21.86 0.23 -18.88
C THR A 7 20.38 0.48 -18.65
N GLN A 8 19.56 -0.53 -18.95
CA GLN A 8 18.15 -0.56 -18.62
C GLN A 8 18.04 -0.43 -17.10
N ALA A 9 17.75 0.79 -16.64
CA ALA A 9 17.49 1.07 -15.24
C ALA A 9 16.28 0.24 -14.85
N SER A 10 16.53 -0.90 -14.20
CA SER A 10 15.53 -1.59 -13.40
C SER A 10 15.08 -0.59 -12.34
N GLN A 11 14.05 0.19 -12.68
CA GLN A 11 13.19 0.81 -11.70
C GLN A 11 12.56 -0.36 -10.94
N ILE A 12 13.29 -0.87 -9.94
CA ILE A 12 12.70 -1.58 -8.83
C ILE A 12 11.86 -0.49 -8.18
N VAL A 13 10.63 -0.33 -8.67
CA VAL A 13 9.59 0.41 -7.98
C VAL A 13 9.56 -0.30 -6.64
N ALA A 14 10.13 0.33 -5.61
CA ALA A 14 10.12 -0.21 -4.28
C ALA A 14 8.63 -0.35 -3.94
N ARG A 15 8.08 -1.55 -4.15
CA ARG A 15 6.74 -1.93 -3.75
C ARG A 15 6.80 -1.92 -2.23
N THR A 16 6.61 -0.72 -1.70
CA THR A 16 6.75 -0.44 -0.28
C THR A 16 5.49 -1.05 0.31
N LYS A 17 5.58 -2.32 0.68
CA LYS A 17 4.49 -3.04 1.31
C LYS A 17 4.21 -2.33 2.63
N LYS A 18 3.17 -1.51 2.65
CA LYS A 18 2.65 -0.92 3.88
C LYS A 18 1.59 -1.85 4.43
N ASN A 19 1.83 -2.26 5.67
CA ASN A 19 0.86 -2.98 6.47
C ASN A 19 0.15 -1.93 7.34
N TRP A 20 -1.16 -1.82 7.17
CA TRP A 20 -2.02 -0.98 8.00
C TRP A 20 -2.82 -1.87 8.95
N LEU A 21 -2.96 -1.49 10.20
CA LEU A 21 -3.83 -2.21 11.12
C LEU A 21 -5.24 -1.61 11.07
N ILE A 22 -6.23 -2.42 10.71
CA ILE A 22 -7.63 -1.97 10.63
C ILE A 22 -8.35 -2.26 11.93
N HIS A 23 -9.07 -1.25 12.42
CA HIS A 23 -9.95 -1.35 13.57
C HIS A 23 -11.37 -1.08 13.09
N ALA A 24 -12.24 -2.09 13.13
CA ALA A 24 -13.65 -1.97 12.77
C ALA A 24 -14.52 -2.48 13.93
N PRO A 25 -15.56 -1.75 14.36
CA PRO A 25 -16.48 -2.19 15.39
C PRO A 25 -17.08 -3.57 15.08
N GLY A 26 -17.04 -4.48 16.03
CA GLY A 26 -17.54 -5.85 15.87
C GLY A 26 -16.55 -6.83 15.25
N TYR A 27 -15.36 -6.39 14.84
CA TYR A 27 -14.28 -7.24 14.36
C TYR A 27 -13.05 -7.11 15.26
N LYS A 28 -12.30 -8.21 15.41
CA LYS A 28 -10.96 -8.15 15.99
C LYS A 28 -10.04 -7.36 15.04
N GLN A 29 -9.08 -6.60 15.55
CA GLN A 29 -8.10 -5.91 14.71
C GLN A 29 -7.41 -6.87 13.74
N PHE A 30 -7.29 -6.46 12.48
CA PHE A 30 -6.67 -7.27 11.42
C PHE A 30 -5.79 -6.42 10.50
N PRO A 31 -4.71 -6.99 9.94
CA PRO A 31 -3.83 -6.26 9.04
C PRO A 31 -4.43 -6.16 7.64
N MET A 32 -4.32 -4.99 7.04
CA MET A 32 -4.56 -4.73 5.63
C MET A 32 -3.21 -4.48 4.94
N ILE A 33 -2.91 -5.29 3.93
CA ILE A 33 -1.66 -5.20 3.18
C ILE A 33 -1.96 -4.52 1.85
N ILE A 34 -1.28 -3.42 1.59
CA ILE A 34 -1.37 -2.71 0.31
C ILE A 34 -0.05 -2.88 -0.42
N LEU A 35 -0.12 -3.53 -1.58
CA LEU A 35 1.06 -3.97 -2.35
C LEU A 35 1.52 -2.94 -3.38
N ASP A 36 0.71 -1.95 -3.69
CA ASP A 36 0.93 -1.04 -4.81
C ASP A 36 0.68 0.43 -4.41
N GLY A 37 1.69 1.26 -4.67
CA GLY A 37 1.63 2.73 -4.54
C GLY A 37 2.06 3.29 -3.17
N PRO A 38 2.55 4.57 -3.15
CA PRO A 38 2.73 5.33 -1.93
C PRO A 38 1.34 5.70 -1.39
N LEU A 39 0.66 4.75 -0.76
CA LEU A 39 -0.58 5.06 -0.07
C LEU A 39 -0.24 5.68 1.28
N ASP A 40 -0.65 6.93 1.44
CA ASP A 40 -0.63 7.63 2.72
C ASP A 40 -1.77 7.14 3.60
N HIS A 41 -1.67 7.45 4.90
CA HIS A 41 -2.65 7.02 5.91
C HIS A 41 -4.09 7.34 5.50
N ASP A 42 -4.33 8.53 4.96
CA ASP A 42 -5.66 8.98 4.51
C ASP A 42 -6.20 8.12 3.35
N GLY A 43 -5.33 7.75 2.40
CA GLY A 43 -5.70 6.85 1.31
C GLY A 43 -6.02 5.44 1.78
N ALA A 44 -5.26 4.94 2.77
CA ALA A 44 -5.52 3.64 3.39
C ALA A 44 -6.85 3.65 4.15
N LEU A 45 -7.15 4.74 4.87
CA LEU A 45 -8.41 4.92 5.57
C LEU A 45 -9.60 5.02 4.61
N ALA A 46 -9.46 5.80 3.53
CA ALA A 46 -10.50 5.93 2.52
C ALA A 46 -10.83 4.57 1.88
N PHE A 47 -9.81 3.79 1.51
CA PHE A 47 -10.01 2.44 0.98
C PHE A 47 -10.68 1.52 2.02
N ALA A 48 -10.17 1.46 3.25
CA ALA A 48 -10.72 0.61 4.29
C ALA A 48 -12.20 0.95 4.57
N ARG A 49 -12.57 2.23 4.50
CA ARG A 49 -13.95 2.70 4.67
C ARG A 49 -14.91 2.26 3.57
N THR A 50 -14.42 1.91 2.38
CA THR A 50 -15.28 1.33 1.32
C THR A 50 -15.83 -0.05 1.69
N ILE A 51 -15.14 -0.76 2.59
CA ILE A 51 -15.53 -2.10 3.05
C ILE A 51 -16.12 -2.02 4.47
N TRP A 52 -15.47 -1.26 5.37
CA TRP A 52 -15.87 -1.06 6.76
C TRP A 52 -16.14 0.42 7.02
N PRO A 53 -17.39 0.90 6.86
CA PRO A 53 -17.70 2.33 6.86
C PRO A 53 -17.36 3.05 8.17
N ARG A 54 -17.21 2.32 9.27
CA ARG A 54 -16.83 2.85 10.60
C ARG A 54 -15.47 2.32 11.07
N CYS A 55 -14.45 2.29 10.22
CA CYS A 55 -13.11 1.86 10.61
C CYS A 55 -12.10 3.00 10.79
N THR A 56 -10.99 2.68 11.47
CA THR A 56 -9.75 3.47 11.55
C THR A 56 -8.57 2.60 11.14
N VAL A 57 -7.48 3.25 10.71
CA VAL A 57 -6.22 2.61 10.32
C VAL A 57 -5.08 3.13 11.19
N GLU A 58 -4.14 2.26 11.59
CA GLU A 58 -2.90 2.59 12.31
C GLU A 58 -1.67 2.06 11.57
#